data_AF-A0A1V5IAH5-F1
#
_entry.id   AF-A0A1V5IAH5-F1
#
_cell.length_a   1.000
_cell.length_b   1.000
_cell.length_c   1.000
_cell.angle_alpha   90.00
_cell.angle_beta   90.00
_cell.angle_gamma   90.00
#
_symmetry.space_group_name_H-M   'P 1'
#
loop_
_entity.id
_entity.type
_entity.pdbx_description
1 polymer ?
#
loop_
_entity_poly.entity_id
_entity_poly.type
_entity_poly.pdbx_seq_one_letter_code
_entity_poly.pdbx_strand_id
1 'polypeptide(L)'
;MNQTPFAKPSALDALRALGSKKPAPSTSPMATQINDPAIAGARKDKNTVILGVDPDFTGKALYASQLKAALDKAKGDFEAIQGQIRDYGAAKRAVYNETFRTDITTVKIPYASATNPGSLAGSEHDHVSVICSNKYSVSPDLLKSKVEIGDAFPRLFVEETTKSLRPNAEQLIRGVFDQVGLQGEELENVMQSLFETHTKVSTTEKYEQEEKSAPPAVRALLAQMVTRAQPGLKFV
;
A
#
# COMPACT_ATOMS: atom_id res chain seq x y z
N MET A 1 72.65 15.67 -73.18
CA MET A 1 71.69 16.74 -73.51
C MET A 1 70.41 16.52 -72.70
N ASN A 2 69.97 17.57 -72.01
CA ASN A 2 68.60 17.90 -71.56
C ASN A 2 67.74 16.89 -70.78
N GLN A 3 67.61 17.20 -69.48
CA GLN A 3 66.38 17.38 -68.69
C GLN A 3 65.08 16.71 -69.17
N THR A 4 64.40 15.99 -68.27
CA THR A 4 63.08 16.43 -67.74
C THR A 4 62.68 15.63 -66.49
N PRO A 5 61.90 16.23 -65.57
CA PRO A 5 61.79 15.83 -64.17
C PRO A 5 60.72 14.75 -63.92
N PHE A 6 60.91 13.98 -62.84
CA PHE A 6 59.86 13.14 -62.24
C PHE A 6 58.67 14.02 -61.81
N ALA A 7 57.66 14.14 -62.67
CA ALA A 7 56.36 14.64 -62.26
C ALA A 7 55.71 13.58 -61.37
N LYS A 8 55.51 13.92 -60.09
CA LYS A 8 54.74 13.10 -59.14
C LYS A 8 53.36 12.80 -59.75
N PRO A 9 52.85 11.56 -59.72
CA PRO A 9 51.48 11.30 -60.11
C PRO A 9 50.53 12.16 -59.27
N SER A 10 49.58 12.81 -59.94
CA SER A 10 48.58 13.69 -59.35
C SER A 10 47.76 12.93 -58.29
N ALA A 11 47.42 13.58 -57.17
CA ALA A 11 46.55 13.02 -56.13
C ALA A 11 45.19 12.53 -56.69
N LEU A 12 44.78 13.06 -57.83
CA LEU A 12 43.57 12.68 -58.58
C LEU A 12 43.69 11.29 -59.25
N ASP A 13 44.89 10.88 -59.68
CA ASP A 13 45.15 9.55 -60.23
C ASP A 13 45.25 8.48 -59.13
N ALA A 14 45.77 8.86 -57.95
CA ALA A 14 45.76 7.99 -56.77
C ALA A 14 44.34 7.76 -56.22
N LEU A 15 43.48 8.78 -56.26
CA LEU A 15 42.08 8.69 -55.84
C LEU A 15 41.23 7.86 -56.82
N ARG A 16 41.50 7.92 -58.13
CA ARG A 16 40.85 7.02 -59.10
C ARG A 16 41.22 5.56 -58.88
N ALA A 17 42.48 5.26 -58.57
CA ALA A 17 42.92 3.89 -58.27
C ALA A 17 42.30 3.34 -56.96
N LEU A 18 42.01 4.20 -55.98
CA LEU A 18 41.28 3.84 -54.75
C LEU A 18 39.77 3.68 -54.98
N GLY A 19 39.17 4.52 -55.82
CA GLY A 19 37.73 4.49 -56.13
C GLY A 19 37.28 3.33 -57.01
N SER A 20 38.19 2.72 -57.78
CA SER A 20 37.90 1.54 -58.63
C SER A 20 38.17 0.19 -57.96
N LYS A 21 38.62 0.16 -56.70
CA LYS A 21 38.55 -1.07 -55.88
C LYS A 21 37.14 -1.20 -55.32
N LYS A 22 36.28 -1.89 -56.08
CA LYS A 22 35.06 -2.51 -55.55
C LYS A 22 35.44 -3.18 -54.22
N PRO A 23 34.76 -2.90 -53.09
CA PRO A 23 35.05 -3.65 -51.87
C PRO A 23 34.79 -5.11 -52.20
N ALA A 24 35.85 -5.92 -52.09
CA ALA A 24 35.69 -7.35 -51.93
C ALA A 24 34.66 -7.57 -50.81
N PRO A 25 33.81 -8.60 -50.86
CA PRO A 25 32.99 -8.93 -49.71
C PRO A 25 33.92 -8.96 -48.51
N SER A 26 33.80 -7.98 -47.62
CA SER A 26 34.48 -8.03 -46.35
C SER A 26 33.85 -9.23 -45.68
N THR A 27 34.53 -10.36 -45.76
CA THR A 27 34.43 -11.38 -44.75
C THR A 27 34.78 -10.66 -43.46
N SER A 28 33.75 -10.11 -42.80
CA SER A 28 33.85 -9.66 -41.44
C SER A 28 34.57 -10.77 -40.69
N PRO A 29 35.67 -10.51 -39.97
CA PRO A 29 36.07 -11.40 -38.91
C PRO A 29 35.04 -11.22 -37.77
N MET A 30 33.81 -11.68 -37.99
CA MET A 30 32.81 -11.94 -36.94
C MET A 30 32.73 -13.44 -36.64
N ALA A 31 33.81 -14.16 -36.93
CA ALA A 31 33.96 -15.57 -36.57
C ALA A 31 34.92 -15.75 -35.38
N THR A 32 35.07 -14.74 -34.51
CA THR A 32 35.49 -14.97 -33.13
C THR A 32 34.24 -15.21 -32.28
N GLN A 33 33.85 -16.49 -32.23
CA GLN A 33 33.17 -17.12 -31.10
C GLN A 33 32.18 -16.25 -30.31
N ILE A 34 30.94 -16.13 -30.80
CA ILE A 34 29.80 -16.01 -29.89
C ILE A 34 29.46 -17.43 -29.43
N ASN A 35 30.34 -18.02 -28.62
CA ASN A 35 30.04 -19.25 -27.86
C ASN A 35 29.35 -18.90 -26.55
N ASP A 36 28.49 -17.88 -26.56
CA ASP A 36 27.66 -17.56 -25.41
C ASP A 36 26.41 -18.46 -25.47
N PRO A 37 26.27 -19.43 -24.55
CA PRO A 37 25.11 -20.32 -24.51
C PRO A 37 23.79 -19.57 -24.28
N ALA A 38 23.83 -18.34 -23.75
CA ALA A 38 22.64 -17.48 -23.61
C ALA A 38 22.18 -16.89 -24.96
N ILE A 39 23.05 -16.83 -25.97
CA ILE A 39 22.71 -16.37 -27.33
C ILE A 39 22.28 -17.55 -28.20
N ALA A 40 22.81 -18.75 -27.94
CA ALA A 40 22.42 -19.99 -28.63
C ALA A 40 20.96 -20.37 -28.33
N GLY A 41 20.06 -20.19 -29.31
CA GLY A 41 18.64 -20.50 -29.16
C GLY A 41 17.78 -19.39 -28.55
N ALA A 42 18.35 -18.18 -28.37
CA ALA A 42 17.61 -17.02 -27.94
C ALA A 42 16.53 -16.62 -28.96
N ARG A 43 15.38 -16.13 -28.46
CA ARG A 43 14.28 -15.60 -29.29
C ARG A 43 14.01 -14.16 -28.92
N LYS A 44 13.99 -13.27 -29.91
CA LYS A 44 13.61 -11.87 -29.72
C LYS A 44 12.15 -11.68 -30.10
N ASP A 45 11.40 -11.01 -29.24
CA ASP A 45 10.06 -10.47 -29.54
C ASP A 45 10.04 -8.97 -29.23
N LYS A 46 9.91 -8.14 -30.27
CA LYS A 46 9.94 -6.66 -30.20
C LYS A 46 11.10 -6.14 -29.33
N ASN A 47 10.81 -5.72 -28.10
CA ASN A 47 11.75 -5.13 -27.13
C ASN A 47 12.18 -6.11 -26.03
N THR A 48 11.82 -7.39 -26.14
CA THR A 48 12.14 -8.45 -25.17
C THR A 48 12.97 -9.54 -25.85
N VAL A 49 13.98 -10.04 -25.15
CA VAL A 49 14.77 -11.19 -25.59
C VAL A 49 14.60 -12.30 -24.56
N ILE A 50 14.17 -13.46 -25.03
CA ILE A 50 14.21 -14.71 -24.29
C ILE A 50 15.57 -15.32 -24.58
N LEU A 51 16.44 -15.40 -23.58
CA LEU A 51 17.77 -15.98 -23.71
C LEU A 51 17.68 -17.50 -23.97
N GLY A 52 18.73 -18.03 -24.59
CA GLY A 52 18.99 -19.46 -24.68
C GLY A 52 19.27 -20.10 -23.31
N VAL A 53 19.38 -21.43 -23.30
CA VAL A 53 19.66 -22.17 -22.06
C VAL A 53 21.15 -22.12 -21.76
N ASP A 54 21.53 -21.24 -20.86
CA ASP A 54 22.85 -21.21 -20.23
C ASP A 54 22.83 -22.10 -18.96
N PRO A 55 23.55 -23.24 -18.92
CA PRO A 55 23.54 -24.15 -17.77
C PRO A 55 23.96 -23.49 -16.45
N ASP A 56 24.89 -22.53 -16.49
CA ASP A 56 25.46 -21.89 -15.30
C ASP A 56 24.47 -20.91 -14.66
N PHE A 57 23.57 -20.34 -15.47
CA PHE A 57 22.55 -19.39 -15.01
C PHE A 57 21.16 -20.01 -14.92
N THR A 58 20.85 -21.07 -15.65
CA THR A 58 19.57 -21.79 -15.55
C THR A 58 19.41 -22.41 -14.18
N GLY A 59 20.46 -23.02 -13.62
CA GLY A 59 20.46 -23.55 -12.25
C GLY A 59 20.26 -22.44 -11.20
N LYS A 60 20.92 -21.29 -11.37
CA LYS A 60 20.77 -20.13 -10.49
C LYS A 60 19.39 -19.50 -10.59
N ALA A 61 18.83 -19.39 -11.80
CA ALA A 61 17.50 -18.87 -12.03
C ALA A 61 16.42 -19.77 -11.42
N LEU A 62 16.59 -21.09 -11.54
CA LEU A 62 15.72 -22.06 -10.87
C LEU A 62 15.79 -21.92 -9.35
N TYR A 63 17.00 -21.87 -8.79
CA TYR A 63 17.20 -21.68 -7.34
C TYR A 63 16.60 -20.35 -6.85
N ALA A 64 16.80 -19.26 -7.59
CA ALA A 64 16.20 -17.95 -7.28
C ALA A 64 14.66 -18.00 -7.34
N SER A 65 14.08 -18.72 -8.30
CA SER A 65 12.63 -18.91 -8.36
C SER A 65 12.10 -19.72 -7.18
N GLN A 66 12.82 -20.75 -6.73
CA GLN A 66 12.46 -21.53 -5.55
C GLN A 66 12.55 -20.69 -4.28
N LEU A 67 13.60 -19.88 -4.13
CA LEU A 67 13.74 -18.94 -3.01
C LEU A 67 12.62 -17.89 -3.00
N LYS A 68 12.23 -17.37 -4.16
CA LYS A 68 11.08 -16.46 -4.27
C LYS A 68 9.79 -17.13 -3.79
N ALA A 69 9.51 -18.35 -4.25
CA ALA A 69 8.32 -19.10 -3.82
C ALA A 69 8.34 -19.39 -2.32
N ALA A 70 9.51 -19.75 -1.75
CA ALA A 70 9.67 -19.96 -0.33
C ALA A 70 9.46 -18.67 0.48
N LEU A 71 9.94 -17.53 -0.01
CA LEU A 71 9.75 -16.22 0.61
C LEU A 71 8.28 -15.78 0.55
N ASP A 72 7.61 -15.97 -0.58
CA ASP A 72 6.18 -15.64 -0.72
C ASP A 72 5.33 -16.52 0.22
N LYS A 73 5.67 -17.81 0.35
CA LYS A 73 5.05 -18.69 1.33
C LYS A 73 5.32 -18.23 2.78
N ALA A 74 6.58 -17.95 3.12
CA ALA A 74 6.95 -17.49 4.46
C ALA A 74 6.28 -16.17 4.84
N LYS A 75 6.07 -15.26 3.89
CA LYS A 75 5.27 -14.04 4.09
C LYS A 75 3.82 -14.36 4.40
N GLY A 76 3.19 -15.24 3.62
CA GLY A 76 1.81 -15.67 3.88
C GLY A 76 1.65 -16.33 5.25
N ASP A 77 2.58 -17.22 5.61
CA ASP A 77 2.60 -17.88 6.93
C ASP A 77 2.80 -16.84 8.06
N PHE A 78 3.69 -15.86 7.85
CA PHE A 78 3.92 -14.79 8.82
C PHE A 78 2.67 -13.92 9.04
N GLU A 79 1.98 -13.51 7.96
CA GLU A 79 0.73 -12.73 8.05
C GLU A 79 -0.37 -13.51 8.76
N ALA A 80 -0.50 -14.81 8.49
CA ALA A 80 -1.45 -15.69 9.17
C ALA A 80 -1.15 -15.79 10.67
N ILE A 81 0.11 -15.99 11.05
CA ILE A 81 0.55 -16.07 12.45
C ILE A 81 0.37 -14.71 13.14
N GLN A 82 0.65 -13.59 12.46
CA GLN A 82 0.36 -12.26 12.99
C GLN A 82 -1.14 -12.11 13.33
N GLY A 83 -2.04 -12.58 12.47
CA GLY A 83 -3.47 -12.63 12.76
C GLY A 83 -3.78 -13.41 14.04
N GLN A 84 -3.21 -14.61 14.20
CA GLN A 84 -3.43 -15.44 15.38
C GLN A 84 -2.93 -14.78 16.68
N ILE A 85 -1.72 -14.20 16.67
CA ILE A 85 -1.14 -13.52 17.83
C ILE A 85 -2.00 -12.32 18.24
N ARG A 86 -2.46 -11.56 17.25
CA ARG A 86 -3.35 -10.41 17.44
C ARG A 86 -4.67 -10.84 18.09
N ASP A 87 -5.33 -11.85 17.53
CA ASP A 87 -6.63 -12.33 18.00
C ASP A 87 -6.52 -12.91 19.41
N TYR A 88 -5.44 -13.66 19.69
CA TYR A 88 -5.14 -14.16 21.01
C TYR A 88 -4.97 -13.02 22.04
N GLY A 89 -4.15 -12.01 21.73
CA GLY A 89 -3.93 -10.87 22.62
C GLY A 89 -5.22 -10.07 22.88
N ALA A 90 -6.03 -9.85 21.84
CA ALA A 90 -7.31 -9.16 21.96
C ALA A 90 -8.32 -9.94 22.82
N ALA A 91 -8.40 -11.26 22.64
CA ALA A 91 -9.27 -12.12 23.43
C ALA A 91 -8.86 -12.12 24.91
N LYS A 92 -7.55 -12.19 25.22
CA LYS A 92 -7.07 -12.09 26.60
C LYS A 92 -7.37 -10.72 27.20
N ARG A 93 -7.08 -9.63 26.48
CA ARG A 93 -7.42 -8.27 26.93
C ARG A 93 -8.89 -8.15 27.34
N ALA A 94 -9.82 -8.69 26.54
CA ALA A 94 -11.25 -8.66 26.85
C ALA A 94 -11.57 -9.36 28.20
N VAL A 95 -11.01 -10.55 28.42
CA VAL A 95 -11.18 -11.31 29.67
C VAL A 95 -10.62 -10.56 30.87
N TYR A 96 -9.41 -9.99 30.74
CA TYR A 96 -8.78 -9.24 31.84
C TYR A 96 -9.57 -7.96 32.17
N ASN A 97 -9.99 -7.20 31.17
CA ASN A 97 -10.79 -5.99 31.40
C ASN A 97 -12.13 -6.30 32.07
N GLU A 98 -12.76 -7.43 31.70
CA GLU A 98 -14.00 -7.89 32.33
C GLU A 98 -13.76 -8.33 33.79
N THR A 99 -12.71 -9.11 34.02
CA THR A 99 -12.39 -9.67 35.34
C THR A 99 -11.97 -8.60 36.34
N PHE A 100 -11.10 -7.68 35.92
CA PHE A 100 -10.46 -6.70 36.81
C PHE A 100 -11.12 -5.33 36.76
N ARG A 101 -12.14 -5.12 35.90
CA ARG A 101 -12.79 -3.82 35.67
C ARG A 101 -11.77 -2.71 35.35
N THR A 102 -10.73 -3.06 34.61
CA THR A 102 -9.69 -2.17 34.14
C THR A 102 -9.83 -1.91 32.64
N ASP A 103 -9.14 -0.88 32.13
CA ASP A 103 -8.99 -0.67 30.68
C ASP A 103 -7.55 -0.92 30.25
N ILE A 104 -7.16 -2.20 30.21
CA ILE A 104 -5.88 -2.61 29.66
C ILE A 104 -5.93 -2.43 28.14
N THR A 105 -4.98 -1.69 27.59
CA THR A 105 -4.87 -1.47 26.13
C THR A 105 -3.80 -2.34 25.48
N THR A 106 -2.87 -2.89 26.25
CA THR A 106 -1.70 -3.61 25.74
C THR A 106 -1.49 -4.93 26.46
N VAL A 107 -1.37 -6.02 25.69
CA VAL A 107 -1.03 -7.36 26.21
C VAL A 107 0.34 -7.75 25.68
N LYS A 108 1.22 -8.26 26.54
CA LYS A 108 2.56 -8.72 26.15
C LYS A 108 2.60 -10.24 26.17
N ILE A 109 3.00 -10.84 25.05
CA ILE A 109 3.12 -12.28 24.88
C ILE A 109 4.61 -12.63 24.91
N PRO A 110 5.12 -13.31 25.96
CA PRO A 110 6.52 -13.68 26.04
C PRO A 110 6.86 -14.78 25.04
N TYR A 111 8.07 -14.76 24.49
CA TYR A 111 8.63 -15.87 23.71
C TYR A 111 10.10 -16.08 24.02
N ALA A 112 10.58 -17.31 23.84
CA ALA A 112 12.00 -17.62 23.93
C ALA A 112 12.66 -17.27 22.59
N SER A 113 13.58 -16.31 22.61
CA SER A 113 14.38 -15.98 21.44
C SER A 113 15.47 -17.02 21.21
N ALA A 114 15.83 -17.25 19.95
CA ALA A 114 16.87 -18.20 19.56
C ALA A 114 18.25 -17.85 20.16
N THR A 115 18.45 -16.60 20.59
CA THR A 115 19.65 -16.13 21.29
C THR A 115 19.70 -16.55 22.77
N ASN A 116 18.58 -16.93 23.40
CA ASN A 116 18.52 -17.35 24.82
C ASN A 116 17.62 -18.61 25.02
N PRO A 117 18.06 -19.80 24.56
CA PRO A 117 17.23 -21.01 24.49
C PRO A 117 16.95 -21.73 25.83
N GLY A 118 17.11 -21.08 26.99
CA GLY A 118 16.99 -21.73 28.31
C GLY A 118 16.29 -20.93 29.41
N SER A 119 15.90 -19.69 29.16
CA SER A 119 15.26 -18.85 30.17
C SER A 119 13.74 -18.94 30.05
N LEU A 120 13.14 -19.98 30.62
CA LEU A 120 11.71 -19.98 30.98
C LEU A 120 11.49 -19.58 32.46
N ALA A 121 12.58 -19.33 33.18
CA ALA A 121 12.60 -18.93 34.58
C ALA A 121 13.67 -17.84 34.79
N GLY A 122 13.43 -16.65 34.23
CA GLY A 122 14.34 -15.51 34.33
C GLY A 122 13.78 -14.29 33.62
N SER A 123 13.89 -13.12 34.24
CA SER A 123 13.22 -11.85 33.94
C SER A 123 13.47 -11.20 32.57
N GLU A 124 14.13 -11.89 31.64
CA GLU A 124 14.44 -11.38 30.30
C GLU A 124 13.78 -12.28 29.26
N HIS A 125 12.49 -12.04 29.00
CA HIS A 125 11.78 -12.59 27.86
C HIS A 125 11.60 -11.50 26.81
N ASP A 126 11.95 -11.82 25.57
CA ASP A 126 11.48 -11.04 24.43
C ASP A 126 9.95 -11.15 24.38
N HIS A 127 9.28 -10.10 23.90
CA HIS A 127 7.83 -10.07 23.95
C HIS A 127 7.22 -9.44 22.71
N VAL A 128 6.13 -10.05 22.24
CA VAL A 128 5.26 -9.42 21.26
C VAL A 128 4.21 -8.63 22.02
N SER A 129 4.23 -7.31 21.86
CA SER A 129 3.19 -6.43 22.39
C SER A 129 2.03 -6.37 21.40
N VAL A 130 0.86 -6.82 21.85
CA VAL A 130 -0.43 -6.66 21.17
C VAL A 130 -1.11 -5.40 21.71
N ILE A 131 -1.18 -4.37 20.87
CA ILE A 131 -1.74 -3.07 21.23
C ILE A 131 -3.15 -2.98 20.67
N CYS A 132 -4.14 -3.13 21.55
CA CYS A 132 -5.54 -2.99 21.24
C CYS A 132 -5.93 -1.51 21.38
N SER A 133 -6.02 -0.80 20.25
CA SER A 133 -6.55 0.56 20.30
C SER A 133 -8.05 0.54 20.59
N ASN A 134 -8.53 1.55 21.32
CA ASN A 134 -9.95 1.87 21.47
C ASN A 134 -10.47 2.69 20.26
N LYS A 135 -9.76 2.65 19.12
CA LYS A 135 -10.16 3.37 17.91
C LYS A 135 -11.12 2.51 17.10
N TYR A 136 -12.25 3.09 16.77
CA TYR A 136 -13.27 2.49 15.93
C TYR A 136 -13.42 3.30 14.65
N SER A 137 -13.61 2.59 13.54
CA SER A 137 -14.09 3.15 12.30
C SER A 137 -15.58 2.96 12.24
N VAL A 138 -16.31 4.04 11.98
CA VAL A 138 -17.77 4.05 11.90
C VAL A 138 -18.17 4.19 10.44
N SER A 139 -19.07 3.33 9.97
CA SER A 139 -19.64 3.41 8.63
C SER A 139 -20.41 4.73 8.46
N PRO A 140 -20.27 5.42 7.31
CA PRO A 140 -21.06 6.62 7.02
C PRO A 140 -22.58 6.34 7.02
N ASP A 141 -22.99 5.10 6.78
CA ASP A 141 -24.40 4.69 6.81
C ASP A 141 -24.99 4.56 8.23
N LEU A 142 -24.17 4.66 9.28
CA LEU A 142 -24.64 4.58 10.66
C LEU A 142 -25.73 5.62 10.97
N LEU A 143 -25.63 6.83 10.38
CA LEU A 143 -26.62 7.89 10.57
C LEU A 143 -28.02 7.48 10.09
N LYS A 144 -28.12 6.65 9.04
CA LYS A 144 -29.40 6.13 8.54
C LYS A 144 -30.04 5.16 9.53
N SER A 145 -29.21 4.52 10.35
CA SER A 145 -29.60 3.53 11.36
C SER A 145 -29.86 4.15 12.75
N LYS A 146 -29.73 5.48 12.89
CA LYS A 146 -29.90 6.19 14.16
C LYS A 146 -31.24 5.89 14.85
N VAL A 147 -32.31 5.78 14.07
CA VAL A 147 -33.67 5.47 14.57
C VAL A 147 -33.73 4.06 15.16
N GLU A 148 -33.07 3.09 14.52
CA GLU A 148 -33.04 1.69 14.97
C GLU A 148 -32.16 1.50 16.22
N ILE A 149 -31.10 2.29 16.35
CA ILE A 149 -30.23 2.32 17.54
C ILE A 149 -30.94 3.02 18.73
N GLY A 150 -31.81 3.99 18.43
CA GLY A 150 -32.65 4.67 19.42
C GLY A 150 -31.85 5.35 20.52
N ASP A 151 -32.31 5.21 21.78
CA ASP A 151 -31.73 5.87 22.95
C ASP A 151 -30.32 5.40 23.32
N ALA A 152 -29.82 4.34 22.69
CA ALA A 152 -28.43 3.92 22.83
C ALA A 152 -27.48 4.81 22.02
N PHE A 153 -27.97 5.47 20.96
CA PHE A 153 -27.15 6.21 20.02
C PHE A 153 -26.28 7.30 20.67
N PRO A 154 -26.83 8.25 21.46
CA PRO A 154 -26.02 9.29 22.09
C PRO A 154 -25.06 8.78 23.19
N ARG A 155 -25.26 7.54 23.67
CA ARG A 155 -24.34 6.89 24.62
C ARG A 155 -23.16 6.21 23.91
N LEU A 156 -23.42 5.69 22.71
CA LEU A 156 -22.45 4.99 21.89
C LEU A 156 -21.63 5.93 21.01
N PHE A 157 -22.21 7.04 20.56
CA PHE A 157 -21.63 7.89 19.53
C PHE A 157 -21.66 9.38 19.85
N VAL A 158 -20.66 10.09 19.34
CA VAL A 158 -20.58 11.55 19.30
C VAL A 158 -20.77 11.99 17.85
N GLU A 159 -21.71 12.91 17.64
CA GLU A 159 -21.94 13.55 16.33
C GLU A 159 -21.26 14.92 16.32
N GLU A 160 -20.27 15.07 15.44
CA GLU A 160 -19.65 16.36 15.14
C GLU A 160 -20.21 16.86 13.81
N THR A 161 -21.03 17.91 13.89
CA THR A 161 -21.55 18.58 12.70
C THR A 161 -20.65 19.75 12.35
N THR A 162 -20.02 19.68 11.19
CA THR A 162 -19.16 20.73 10.66
C THR A 162 -19.78 21.29 9.38
N LYS A 163 -19.68 22.62 9.20
CA LYS A 163 -20.09 23.28 7.96
C LYS A 163 -18.84 23.73 7.22
N SER A 164 -18.69 23.26 5.99
CA SER A 164 -17.62 23.67 5.08
C SER A 164 -18.21 24.48 3.93
N LEU A 165 -17.43 25.36 3.32
CA LEU A 165 -17.83 26.02 2.09
C LEU A 165 -17.82 25.01 0.95
N ARG A 166 -18.88 25.00 0.14
CA ARG A 166 -18.91 24.18 -1.06
C ARG A 166 -17.80 24.59 -2.02
N PRO A 167 -17.22 23.66 -2.79
CA PRO A 167 -16.18 23.98 -3.76
C PRO A 167 -16.64 24.96 -4.86
N ASN A 168 -17.96 25.04 -5.13
CA ASN A 168 -18.56 26.00 -6.05
C ASN A 168 -19.14 27.26 -5.36
N ALA A 169 -18.81 27.50 -4.08
CA ALA A 169 -19.36 28.63 -3.32
C ALA A 169 -19.09 29.98 -3.99
N GLU A 170 -17.93 30.17 -4.64
CA GLU A 170 -17.62 31.42 -5.33
C GLU A 170 -18.54 31.65 -6.55
N GLN A 171 -18.85 30.61 -7.32
CA GLN A 171 -19.79 30.70 -8.45
C GLN A 171 -21.22 30.94 -7.96
N LEU A 172 -21.61 30.28 -6.86
CA LEU A 172 -22.90 30.51 -6.22
C LEU A 172 -23.01 31.96 -5.74
N ILE A 173 -22.00 32.48 -5.02
CA ILE A 173 -21.92 33.88 -4.54
C ILE A 173 -22.06 34.86 -5.71
N ARG A 174 -21.34 34.64 -6.83
CA ARG A 174 -21.48 35.49 -8.02
C ARG A 174 -22.90 35.43 -8.58
N GLY A 175 -23.52 34.26 -8.64
CA GLY A 175 -24.93 34.11 -9.03
C GLY A 175 -25.91 34.82 -8.07
N VAL A 176 -25.62 34.87 -6.78
CA VAL A 176 -26.41 35.65 -5.79
C VAL A 176 -26.30 37.14 -6.06
N PHE A 177 -25.09 37.64 -6.36
CA PHE A 177 -24.86 39.05 -6.65
C PHE A 177 -25.45 39.48 -8.00
N ASP A 178 -25.49 38.58 -8.98
CA ASP A 178 -26.15 38.81 -10.27
C ASP A 178 -27.69 38.86 -10.13
N GLN A 179 -28.26 38.22 -9.11
CA GLN A 179 -29.67 38.31 -8.74
C GLN A 179 -29.92 39.54 -7.84
N VAL A 180 -29.95 40.71 -8.48
CA VAL A 180 -30.23 41.99 -7.81
C VAL A 180 -31.60 41.96 -7.12
N GLY A 181 -31.62 42.00 -5.77
CA GLY A 181 -32.84 42.23 -4.99
C GLY A 181 -33.20 41.22 -3.91
N LEU A 182 -32.40 40.16 -3.70
CA LEU A 182 -32.63 39.19 -2.61
C LEU A 182 -32.56 39.89 -1.24
N GLN A 183 -33.67 39.88 -0.48
CA GLN A 183 -33.76 40.41 0.88
C GLN A 183 -34.43 39.38 1.81
N GLY A 184 -34.15 39.48 3.10
CA GLY A 184 -34.79 38.64 4.13
C GLY A 184 -34.48 37.14 3.97
N GLU A 185 -35.51 36.30 4.03
CA GLU A 185 -35.39 34.83 4.05
C GLU A 185 -34.76 34.23 2.79
N GLU A 186 -34.94 34.85 1.62
CA GLU A 186 -34.39 34.32 0.37
C GLU A 186 -32.85 34.40 0.35
N LEU A 187 -32.29 35.50 0.86
CA LEU A 187 -30.85 35.66 1.01
C LEU A 187 -30.28 34.68 2.04
N GLU A 188 -30.99 34.45 3.15
CA GLU A 188 -30.58 33.48 4.17
C GLU A 188 -30.58 32.04 3.64
N ASN A 189 -31.60 31.65 2.86
CA ASN A 189 -31.67 30.33 2.24
C ASN A 189 -30.54 30.11 1.23
N VAL A 190 -30.24 31.12 0.41
CA VAL A 190 -29.14 31.06 -0.55
C VAL A 190 -27.78 31.04 0.16
N MET A 191 -27.60 31.84 1.20
CA MET A 191 -26.42 31.81 2.07
C MET A 191 -26.20 30.43 2.71
N GLN A 192 -27.27 29.76 3.17
CA GLN A 192 -27.17 28.40 3.70
C GLN A 192 -26.78 27.38 2.62
N SER A 193 -27.19 27.58 1.37
CA SER A 193 -26.83 26.71 0.24
C SER A 193 -25.34 26.75 -0.12
N LEU A 194 -24.61 27.78 0.30
CA LEU A 194 -23.16 27.92 0.11
C LEU A 194 -22.36 26.94 0.97
N PHE A 195 -22.98 26.41 2.03
CA PHE A 195 -22.34 25.51 2.96
C PHE A 195 -22.75 24.06 2.69
N GLU A 196 -21.80 23.16 2.83
CA GLU A 196 -22.03 21.74 2.95
C GLU A 196 -21.94 21.36 4.42
N THR A 197 -22.95 20.64 4.92
CA THR A 197 -22.95 20.15 6.28
C THR A 197 -22.40 18.73 6.28
N HIS A 198 -21.23 18.53 6.89
CA HIS A 198 -20.65 17.22 7.10
C HIS A 198 -20.88 16.80 8.55
N THR A 199 -21.64 15.71 8.72
CA THR A 199 -21.79 15.06 10.02
C THR A 199 -20.79 13.92 10.11
N LYS A 200 -19.82 14.06 11.00
CA LYS A 200 -18.87 13.00 11.35
C LYS A 200 -19.37 12.31 12.62
N VAL A 201 -19.41 10.99 12.59
CA VAL A 201 -19.77 10.19 13.77
C VAL A 201 -18.52 9.47 14.28
N SER A 202 -18.25 9.60 15.57
CA SER A 202 -17.18 8.90 16.27
C SER A 202 -17.74 8.12 17.46
N THR A 203 -17.07 7.06 17.88
CA THR A 203 -17.46 6.29 19.08
C THR A 203 -17.08 7.03 20.35
N THR A 204 -17.90 6.91 21.39
CA THR A 204 -17.57 7.42 22.74
C THR A 204 -16.46 6.58 23.39
N GLU A 205 -15.80 7.13 24.41
CA GLU A 205 -14.80 6.39 25.21
C GLU A 205 -15.39 5.16 25.91
N LYS A 206 -16.70 5.21 26.22
CA LYS A 206 -17.45 4.13 26.87
C LYS A 206 -18.11 3.17 25.89
N TYR A 207 -17.84 3.29 24.59
CA TYR A 207 -18.49 2.50 23.54
C TYR A 207 -18.50 1.00 23.86
N GLU A 208 -17.36 0.41 24.24
CA GLU A 208 -17.27 -1.04 24.54
C GLU A 208 -18.17 -1.48 25.72
N GLN A 209 -18.42 -0.59 26.68
CA GLN A 209 -19.26 -0.89 27.84
C GLN A 209 -20.75 -0.74 27.49
N GLU A 210 -21.10 0.33 26.77
CA GLU A 210 -22.47 0.61 26.33
C GLU A 210 -22.92 -0.34 25.21
N GLU A 211 -22.02 -0.82 24.36
CA GLU A 211 -22.33 -1.82 23.33
C GLU A 211 -22.76 -3.15 23.99
N LYS A 212 -22.11 -3.54 25.09
CA LYS A 212 -22.45 -4.77 25.82
C LYS A 212 -23.81 -4.68 26.51
N SER A 213 -24.21 -3.49 26.96
CA SER A 213 -25.52 -3.25 27.58
C SER A 213 -26.63 -3.07 26.53
N ALA A 214 -26.29 -2.89 25.25
CA ALA A 214 -27.25 -2.70 24.18
C ALA A 214 -28.05 -3.98 23.85
N PRO A 215 -29.31 -3.84 23.39
CA PRO A 215 -30.12 -4.97 22.96
C PRO A 215 -29.44 -5.83 21.87
N PRO A 216 -29.68 -7.16 21.81
CA PRO A 216 -29.07 -8.04 20.81
C PRO A 216 -29.23 -7.58 19.35
N ALA A 217 -30.39 -7.04 19.00
CA ALA A 217 -30.65 -6.49 17.66
C ALA A 217 -29.74 -5.29 17.33
N VAL A 218 -29.56 -4.38 18.30
CA VAL A 218 -28.67 -3.22 18.16
C VAL A 218 -27.22 -3.69 18.06
N ARG A 219 -26.79 -4.68 18.86
CA ARG A 219 -25.43 -5.24 18.75
C ARG A 219 -25.14 -5.87 17.39
N ALA A 220 -26.12 -6.57 16.80
CA ALA A 220 -25.98 -7.14 15.46
C ALA A 220 -25.81 -6.04 14.39
N LEU A 221 -26.54 -4.93 14.53
CA LEU A 221 -26.42 -3.76 13.66
C LEU A 221 -25.07 -3.06 13.84
N LEU A 222 -24.63 -2.86 15.08
CA LEU A 222 -23.33 -2.26 15.43
C LEU A 222 -22.18 -3.11 14.88
N ALA A 223 -22.26 -4.44 14.94
CA ALA A 223 -21.25 -5.33 14.39
C ALA A 223 -21.06 -5.18 12.86
N GLN A 224 -22.08 -4.71 12.14
CA GLN A 224 -21.99 -4.43 10.70
C GLN A 224 -21.47 -3.02 10.42
N MET A 225 -21.78 -2.05 11.28
CA MET A 225 -21.56 -0.62 11.04
C MET A 225 -20.31 -0.07 11.72
N VAL A 226 -19.80 -0.74 12.75
CA VAL A 226 -18.63 -0.32 13.53
C VAL A 226 -17.54 -1.35 13.38
N THR A 227 -16.44 -0.97 12.73
CA THR A 227 -15.27 -1.82 12.58
C THR A 227 -14.20 -1.37 13.56
N ARG A 228 -13.78 -2.26 14.45
CA ARG A 228 -12.66 -2.00 15.34
C ARG A 228 -11.35 -1.94 14.56
N ALA A 229 -10.50 -0.96 14.85
CA ALA A 229 -9.15 -0.95 14.30
C ALA A 229 -8.40 -2.22 14.73
N GLN A 230 -7.76 -2.90 13.77
CA GLN A 230 -7.02 -4.13 14.05
C GLN A 230 -5.93 -3.88 15.09
N PRO A 231 -5.78 -4.73 16.12
CA PRO A 231 -4.71 -4.56 17.09
C PRO A 231 -3.33 -4.58 16.43
N GLY A 232 -2.50 -3.63 16.82
CA GLY A 232 -1.13 -3.52 16.34
C GLY A 232 -0.24 -4.56 17.00
N LEU A 233 0.74 -5.08 16.25
CA LEU A 233 1.80 -5.92 16.80
C LEU A 233 3.11 -5.16 16.83
N LYS A 234 3.79 -5.19 17.97
CA LYS A 234 5.15 -4.68 18.12
C LYS A 234 6.02 -5.78 18.70
N PHE A 235 6.99 -6.23 17.92
CA PHE A 235 8.03 -7.16 18.37
C PHE A 235 9.09 -6.34 19.12
N VAL A 236 9.34 -6.68 20.38
CA VAL A 236 10.30 -6.01 21.28
C VAL A 236 11.24 -7.04 21.87
#